data_AF-A0A2K6LMH9-F1
#
_entry.id   AF-A0A2K6LMH9-F1
#
_cell.length_a   1.000
_cell.length_b   1.000
_cell.length_c   1.000
_cell.angle_alpha   90.00
_cell.angle_beta   90.00
_cell.angle_gamma   90.00
#
_symmetry.space_group_name_H-M   'P 1'
#
loop_
_entity.id
_entity.type
_entity.pdbx_description
1 polymer ?
#
loop_
_entity_poly.entity_id
_entity_poly.type
_entity_poly.pdbx_seq_one_letter_code
_entity_poly.pdbx_strand_id
1 'polypeptide(L)'
;MTQQPLRGVTSLRFNQDQSCFCCAMETGVRIYNVEPLMEKGHLGLCDLCPSLEKQLLVFPGHKCGSLQLVDLASTKPGTSSAPFTINAHQSDIACVSLNQPGTVVASASQKGTLIRLFDTQSKEKLVELRRGTDPATLYCINFSHDSSFLCASSDKGTVHIFALKDTRLNRRSAYVRPLHTLLSALVVAVALGVLVWAAETRAAVRRCRRSHPAACLAAVLAVGLLVLWVVGGACTFLLSIAGPVLLILVHASLRLRNLKNKIDNKIESIGLKRTPMGLLLEALGQEQEAGS
;
A
#
# COMPACT_ATOMS: atom_id res chain seq x y z
N MET A 1 -48.68 -4.49 -23.75
CA MET A 1 -47.36 -4.33 -24.40
C MET A 1 -46.42 -3.70 -23.38
N THR A 2 -45.70 -4.53 -22.64
CA THR A 2 -44.66 -4.07 -21.71
C THR A 2 -43.50 -3.55 -22.54
N GLN A 3 -43.28 -2.24 -22.54
CA GLN A 3 -42.07 -1.65 -23.12
C GLN A 3 -40.88 -2.31 -22.44
N GLN A 4 -40.05 -3.03 -23.21
CA GLN A 4 -38.75 -3.46 -22.73
C GLN A 4 -37.97 -2.19 -22.37
N PRO A 5 -37.31 -2.12 -21.20
CA PRO A 5 -36.52 -0.97 -20.85
C PRO A 5 -35.48 -0.74 -21.95
N LEU A 6 -35.40 0.51 -22.45
CA LEU A 6 -34.40 0.92 -23.43
C LEU A 6 -33.02 0.59 -22.86
N ARG A 7 -32.39 -0.47 -23.38
CA ARG A 7 -31.07 -0.92 -22.91
C ARG A 7 -30.02 0.03 -23.49
N GLY A 8 -29.40 0.83 -22.62
CA GLY A 8 -28.34 1.74 -23.02
C GLY A 8 -27.09 0.97 -23.48
N VAL A 9 -26.56 1.34 -24.65
CA VAL A 9 -25.22 0.92 -25.10
C VAL A 9 -24.22 1.87 -24.47
N THR A 10 -23.33 1.37 -23.62
CA THR A 10 -22.32 2.16 -22.92
C THR A 10 -21.00 2.23 -23.68
N SER A 11 -20.60 1.17 -24.38
CA SER A 11 -19.41 1.22 -25.23
C SER A 11 -19.44 0.21 -26.37
N LEU A 12 -18.77 0.56 -27.47
CA LEU A 12 -18.60 -0.29 -28.66
C LEU A 12 -17.12 -0.34 -29.00
N ARG A 13 -16.59 -1.54 -29.22
CA ARG A 13 -15.20 -1.77 -29.63
C ARG A 13 -15.17 -2.78 -30.76
N PHE A 14 -14.62 -2.37 -31.90
CA PHE A 14 -14.39 -3.27 -33.03
C PHE A 14 -13.07 -4.00 -32.87
N ASN A 15 -13.04 -5.26 -33.33
CA ASN A 15 -11.78 -5.94 -33.60
C ASN A 15 -11.04 -5.24 -34.75
N GLN A 16 -9.72 -5.44 -34.84
CA GLN A 16 -8.86 -4.74 -35.79
C GLN A 16 -9.25 -4.99 -37.27
N ASP A 17 -9.76 -6.18 -37.57
CA ASP A 17 -10.24 -6.60 -38.89
C ASP A 17 -11.69 -6.18 -39.17
N GLN A 18 -12.34 -5.49 -38.22
CA GLN A 18 -13.77 -5.16 -38.25
C GLN A 18 -14.70 -6.37 -38.46
N SER A 19 -14.21 -7.61 -38.29
CA SER A 19 -15.03 -8.82 -38.48
C SER A 19 -15.96 -9.08 -37.31
N CYS A 20 -15.60 -8.55 -36.13
CA CYS A 20 -16.36 -8.67 -34.89
C CYS A 20 -16.36 -7.33 -34.15
N PHE A 21 -17.41 -7.08 -33.36
CA PHE A 21 -17.43 -5.99 -32.40
C PHE A 21 -18.04 -6.42 -31.07
N CYS A 22 -17.53 -5.83 -30.01
CA CYS A 22 -17.96 -5.98 -28.65
C CYS A 22 -18.84 -4.77 -28.27
N CYS A 23 -20.05 -5.03 -27.79
CA CYS A 23 -21.02 -4.05 -27.35
C CYS A 23 -21.28 -4.22 -25.86
N ALA A 24 -20.81 -3.27 -25.06
CA ALA A 24 -21.17 -3.20 -23.65
C ALA A 24 -22.53 -2.50 -23.52
N MET A 25 -23.48 -3.20 -22.93
CA MET A 25 -24.80 -2.70 -22.54
C MET A 25 -24.88 -2.66 -21.01
N GLU A 26 -25.86 -1.93 -20.47
CA GLU A 26 -26.15 -1.92 -19.02
C GLU A 26 -26.40 -3.32 -18.43
N THR A 27 -26.84 -4.28 -19.24
CA THR A 27 -27.15 -5.65 -18.83
C THR A 27 -26.00 -6.65 -19.04
N GLY A 28 -24.88 -6.21 -19.61
CA GLY A 28 -23.77 -7.09 -19.97
C GLY A 28 -23.15 -6.75 -21.32
N VAL A 29 -22.12 -7.48 -21.69
CA VAL A 29 -21.36 -7.31 -22.92
C VAL A 29 -21.74 -8.41 -23.92
N ARG A 30 -21.94 -7.99 -25.17
CA ARG A 30 -22.32 -8.87 -26.28
C ARG A 30 -21.28 -8.76 -27.37
N ILE A 31 -20.88 -9.90 -27.92
CA ILE A 31 -19.94 -9.96 -29.05
C ILE A 31 -20.74 -10.33 -30.29
N TYR A 32 -20.62 -9.51 -31.34
CA TYR A 32 -21.29 -9.69 -32.61
C TYR A 32 -20.26 -9.92 -33.72
N ASN A 33 -20.53 -10.86 -34.63
CA ASN A 33 -19.89 -10.87 -35.94
C ASN A 33 -20.48 -9.73 -36.78
N VAL A 34 -19.71 -9.11 -37.67
CA VAL A 34 -20.21 -8.11 -38.62
C VAL A 34 -20.88 -8.79 -39.81
N GLU A 35 -20.34 -9.92 -40.26
CA GLU A 35 -20.92 -10.71 -41.36
C GLU A 35 -20.88 -12.23 -41.10
N PRO A 36 -22.03 -12.92 -41.10
CA PRO A 36 -23.38 -12.40 -40.85
C PRO A 36 -23.52 -11.89 -39.40
N LEU A 37 -24.38 -10.90 -39.16
CA LEU A 37 -24.63 -10.33 -37.84
C LEU A 37 -25.21 -11.38 -36.87
N MET A 38 -24.32 -12.09 -36.16
CA MET A 38 -24.67 -13.12 -35.20
C MET A 38 -24.06 -12.84 -33.83
N GLU A 39 -24.89 -12.97 -32.79
CA GLU A 39 -24.50 -12.90 -31.39
C GLU A 39 -23.67 -14.16 -31.05
N LYS A 40 -22.40 -13.97 -30.70
CA LYS A 40 -21.47 -15.07 -30.36
C LYS A 40 -21.44 -15.40 -28.87
N GLY A 41 -21.97 -14.54 -28.01
CA GLY A 41 -22.05 -14.81 -26.57
C GLY A 41 -22.48 -13.60 -25.73
N HIS A 42 -22.87 -13.90 -24.49
CA HIS A 42 -23.35 -12.94 -23.49
C HIS A 42 -22.51 -13.07 -22.22
N LEU A 43 -21.58 -12.13 -21.99
CA LEU A 43 -20.73 -12.13 -20.80
C LEU A 43 -20.55 -10.70 -20.30
N GLY A 44 -20.15 -10.50 -19.04
CA GLY A 44 -19.80 -9.16 -18.53
C GLY A 44 -18.55 -8.58 -19.20
N LEU A 45 -17.94 -7.58 -18.56
CA LEU A 45 -16.66 -6.97 -18.91
C LEU A 45 -15.72 -7.92 -19.68
N CYS A 46 -15.44 -7.70 -20.96
CA CYS A 46 -14.56 -8.59 -21.73
C CYS A 46 -13.65 -7.81 -22.66
N ASP A 47 -12.53 -8.41 -23.05
CA ASP A 47 -11.64 -7.85 -24.05
C ASP A 47 -11.13 -8.95 -24.99
N LEU A 48 -10.94 -8.58 -26.25
CA LEU A 48 -10.51 -9.45 -27.33
C LEU A 48 -9.13 -9.02 -27.80
N CYS A 49 -8.26 -9.99 -28.03
CA CYS A 49 -6.96 -9.75 -28.63
C CYS A 49 -7.14 -9.22 -30.05
N PRO A 50 -6.55 -8.06 -30.40
CA PRO A 50 -6.65 -7.51 -31.75
C PRO A 50 -5.70 -8.19 -32.75
N SER A 51 -4.79 -9.06 -32.30
CA SER A 51 -3.82 -9.75 -33.17
C SER A 51 -4.47 -10.84 -34.02
N LEU A 52 -4.07 -10.93 -35.28
CA LEU A 52 -4.46 -12.01 -36.21
C LEU A 52 -3.82 -13.36 -35.87
N GLU A 53 -2.67 -13.37 -35.19
CA GLU A 53 -1.94 -14.59 -34.86
C GLU A 53 -2.51 -15.31 -33.63
N LYS A 54 -3.21 -14.58 -32.75
CA LYS A 54 -3.68 -15.10 -31.47
C LYS A 54 -5.06 -14.56 -31.14
N GLN A 55 -6.06 -15.42 -31.23
CA GLN A 55 -7.46 -15.06 -30.96
C GLN A 55 -7.81 -15.33 -29.49
N LEU A 56 -7.29 -14.48 -28.61
CA LEU A 56 -7.50 -14.61 -27.16
C LEU A 56 -8.70 -13.76 -26.71
N LEU A 57 -9.64 -14.37 -25.99
CA LEU A 57 -10.72 -13.69 -25.29
C LEU A 57 -10.43 -13.70 -23.79
N VAL A 58 -10.58 -12.55 -23.14
CA VAL A 58 -10.46 -12.42 -21.69
C VAL A 58 -11.75 -11.89 -21.09
N PHE A 59 -12.18 -12.49 -19.99
CA PHE A 59 -13.36 -12.08 -19.23
C PHE A 59 -13.17 -12.43 -17.75
N PRO A 60 -13.86 -11.77 -16.81
CA PRO A 60 -13.88 -12.16 -15.40
C PRO A 60 -14.35 -13.60 -15.22
N GLY A 61 -13.62 -14.36 -14.40
CA GLY A 61 -14.00 -15.70 -14.03
C GLY A 61 -15.07 -15.73 -12.92
N HIS A 62 -15.50 -16.93 -12.56
CA HIS A 62 -16.53 -17.14 -11.53
C HIS A 62 -16.07 -16.76 -10.13
N LYS A 63 -14.77 -16.84 -9.85
CA LYS A 63 -14.21 -16.44 -8.55
C LYS A 63 -14.01 -14.94 -8.52
N CYS A 64 -14.33 -14.30 -7.39
CA CYS A 64 -14.08 -12.88 -7.18
C CYS A 64 -12.62 -12.53 -7.51
N GLY A 65 -12.43 -11.52 -8.35
CA GLY A 65 -11.11 -11.05 -8.79
C GLY A 65 -10.33 -12.03 -9.67
N SER A 66 -10.96 -13.09 -10.18
CA SER A 66 -10.36 -13.99 -11.16
C SER A 66 -10.63 -13.54 -12.60
N LEU A 67 -9.71 -13.83 -13.50
CA LEU A 67 -9.81 -13.63 -14.94
C LEU A 67 -9.73 -14.98 -15.62
N GLN A 68 -10.55 -15.17 -16.65
CA GLN A 68 -10.53 -16.32 -17.54
C GLN A 68 -10.08 -15.90 -18.93
N LEU A 69 -9.20 -16.70 -19.51
CA LEU A 69 -8.64 -16.52 -20.85
C LEU A 69 -8.98 -17.75 -21.68
N VAL A 70 -9.57 -17.53 -22.85
CA VAL A 70 -9.97 -18.56 -23.80
C VAL A 70 -9.33 -18.28 -25.14
N ASP A 71 -8.65 -19.28 -25.70
CA ASP A 71 -8.16 -19.22 -27.06
C ASP A 71 -9.26 -19.70 -28.02
N LEU A 72 -9.85 -18.73 -28.73
CA LEU A 72 -10.92 -18.95 -29.71
C LEU A 72 -10.46 -19.74 -30.93
N ALA A 73 -9.17 -19.70 -31.28
CA ALA A 73 -8.66 -20.47 -32.42
C ALA A 73 -8.70 -21.98 -32.15
N SER A 74 -8.60 -22.36 -30.87
CA SER A 74 -8.61 -23.75 -30.43
C SER A 74 -10.00 -24.32 -30.15
N THR A 75 -11.02 -23.44 -30.01
CA THR A 75 -12.39 -23.87 -29.70
C THR A 75 -13.08 -24.43 -30.93
N LYS A 76 -13.22 -25.76 -31.02
CA LYS A 76 -14.11 -26.38 -32.00
C LYS A 76 -15.56 -26.31 -31.52
N PRO A 77 -16.55 -26.10 -32.42
CA PRO A 77 -17.96 -26.16 -32.07
C PRO A 77 -18.29 -27.51 -31.44
N GLY A 78 -18.89 -27.51 -30.24
CA GLY A 78 -19.28 -28.73 -29.53
C GLY A 78 -18.21 -29.38 -28.64
N THR A 79 -16.97 -28.85 -28.61
CA THR A 79 -15.95 -29.26 -27.63
C THR A 79 -15.67 -28.13 -26.65
N SER A 80 -15.79 -28.41 -25.35
CA SER A 80 -15.45 -27.46 -24.29
C SER A 80 -13.95 -27.48 -24.02
N SER A 81 -13.22 -26.46 -24.45
CA SER A 81 -11.84 -26.23 -24.00
C SER A 81 -11.88 -25.53 -22.64
N ALA A 82 -11.15 -26.05 -21.65
CA ALA A 82 -11.11 -25.44 -20.33
C ALA A 82 -10.46 -24.04 -20.38
N PRO A 83 -11.14 -22.99 -19.90
CA PRO A 83 -10.56 -21.64 -19.84
C PRO A 83 -9.40 -21.58 -18.86
N PHE A 84 -8.35 -20.83 -19.19
CA PHE A 84 -7.26 -20.57 -18.27
C PHE A 84 -7.69 -19.53 -17.24
N THR A 85 -7.52 -19.83 -15.95
CA THR A 85 -7.91 -18.91 -14.87
C THR A 85 -6.69 -18.28 -14.20
N ILE A 86 -6.70 -16.95 -14.03
CA ILE A 86 -5.71 -16.15 -13.31
C ILE A 86 -6.39 -15.49 -12.11
N ASN A 87 -5.86 -15.68 -10.91
CA ASN A 87 -6.35 -14.98 -9.71
C ASN A 87 -5.66 -13.61 -9.60
N ALA A 88 -6.27 -12.59 -10.20
CA ALA A 88 -5.63 -11.29 -10.37
C ALA A 88 -5.79 -10.37 -9.15
N HIS A 89 -6.96 -10.39 -8.51
CA HIS A 89 -7.31 -9.48 -7.42
C HIS A 89 -8.12 -10.19 -6.32
N GLN A 90 -8.25 -9.54 -5.16
CA GLN A 90 -9.08 -10.02 -4.04
C GLN A 90 -10.53 -9.50 -4.11
N SER A 91 -10.78 -8.52 -4.97
CA SER A 91 -12.07 -7.89 -5.21
C SER A 91 -12.41 -8.00 -6.68
N ASP A 92 -13.68 -7.77 -7.02
CA ASP A 92 -14.18 -7.88 -8.38
C ASP A 92 -13.38 -7.07 -9.39
N ILE A 93 -13.27 -7.61 -10.60
CA ILE A 93 -12.59 -6.96 -11.71
C ILE A 93 -13.45 -5.81 -12.21
N ALA A 94 -12.88 -4.61 -12.29
CA ALA A 94 -13.53 -3.43 -12.82
C ALA A 94 -13.11 -3.12 -14.26
N CYS A 95 -11.86 -3.39 -14.61
CA CYS A 95 -11.35 -3.16 -15.96
C CYS A 95 -10.37 -4.28 -16.36
N VAL A 96 -10.40 -4.66 -17.64
CA VAL A 96 -9.47 -5.60 -18.24
C VAL A 96 -9.08 -5.08 -19.62
N SER A 97 -7.84 -5.29 -20.02
CA SER A 97 -7.37 -4.96 -21.36
C SER A 97 -6.23 -5.90 -21.76
N LEU A 98 -6.17 -6.28 -23.02
CA LEU A 98 -5.06 -6.99 -23.66
C LEU A 98 -4.17 -6.02 -24.43
N ASN A 99 -2.89 -6.38 -24.55
CA ASN A 99 -1.98 -5.67 -25.44
C ASN A 99 -2.16 -6.12 -26.90
N GLN A 100 -1.62 -5.33 -27.84
CA GLN A 100 -1.76 -5.59 -29.28
C GLN A 100 -1.36 -7.03 -29.69
N PRO A 101 -0.24 -7.59 -29.21
CA PRO A 101 0.16 -8.96 -29.55
C PRO A 101 -0.58 -10.06 -28.76
N GLY A 102 -1.41 -9.72 -27.75
CA GLY A 102 -2.07 -10.70 -26.89
C GLY A 102 -1.13 -11.49 -25.98
N THR A 103 0.06 -10.95 -25.69
CA THR A 103 1.04 -11.56 -24.78
C THR A 103 0.80 -11.16 -23.32
N VAL A 104 0.26 -9.97 -23.08
CA VAL A 104 0.09 -9.40 -21.73
C VAL A 104 -1.35 -8.95 -21.53
N VAL A 105 -1.90 -9.27 -20.37
CA VAL A 105 -3.21 -8.80 -19.91
C VAL A 105 -3.05 -7.85 -18.73
N ALA A 106 -3.63 -6.65 -18.84
CA ALA A 106 -3.79 -5.72 -17.74
C ALA A 106 -5.16 -5.91 -17.09
N SER A 107 -5.18 -5.83 -15.77
CA SER A 107 -6.40 -5.93 -15.00
C SER A 107 -6.39 -4.99 -13.82
N ALA A 108 -7.56 -4.46 -13.51
CA ALA A 108 -7.79 -3.64 -12.35
C ALA A 108 -9.08 -4.06 -11.65
N SER A 109 -9.08 -3.98 -10.33
CA SER A 109 -10.25 -4.29 -9.52
C SER A 109 -11.06 -3.05 -9.20
N GLN A 110 -12.26 -3.24 -8.62
CA GLN A 110 -13.11 -2.16 -8.11
C GLN A 110 -12.42 -1.27 -7.07
N LYS A 111 -11.39 -1.76 -6.38
CA LYS A 111 -10.58 -0.91 -5.49
C LYS A 111 -9.81 0.17 -6.27
N GLY A 112 -9.41 -0.11 -7.52
CA GLY A 112 -8.72 0.82 -8.43
C GLY A 112 -7.43 1.47 -7.93
N THR A 113 -6.84 0.96 -6.85
CA THR A 113 -5.55 1.44 -6.32
C THR A 113 -4.36 0.87 -7.09
N LEU A 114 -4.50 -0.37 -7.54
CA LEU A 114 -3.46 -1.14 -8.21
C LEU A 114 -3.98 -1.67 -9.55
N ILE A 115 -3.11 -1.63 -10.55
CA ILE A 115 -3.30 -2.25 -11.85
C ILE A 115 -2.23 -3.31 -11.98
N ARG A 116 -2.62 -4.53 -12.35
CA ARG A 116 -1.71 -5.67 -12.45
C ARG A 116 -1.64 -6.17 -13.88
N LEU A 117 -0.42 -6.43 -14.33
CA LEU A 117 -0.14 -7.02 -15.63
C LEU A 117 0.28 -8.47 -15.43
N PHE A 118 -0.30 -9.35 -16.23
CA PHE A 118 -0.01 -10.77 -16.24
C PHE A 118 0.42 -11.19 -17.63
N ASP A 119 1.34 -12.14 -17.69
CA ASP A 119 1.63 -12.83 -18.94
C ASP A 119 0.52 -13.84 -19.23
N THR A 120 0.04 -13.82 -20.46
CA THR A 120 -1.03 -14.70 -20.95
C THR A 120 -0.56 -16.15 -21.12
N GLN A 121 0.74 -16.38 -21.35
CA GLN A 121 1.29 -17.72 -21.54
C GLN A 121 1.67 -18.37 -20.19
N SER A 122 2.56 -17.72 -19.43
CA SER A 122 3.02 -18.25 -18.14
C SER A 122 1.99 -18.09 -17.00
N LYS A 123 1.01 -17.20 -17.16
CA LYS A 123 0.00 -16.85 -16.13
C LYS A 123 0.59 -16.19 -14.89
N GLU A 124 1.85 -15.77 -14.97
CA GLU A 124 2.53 -15.10 -13.87
C GLU A 124 2.27 -13.59 -13.89
N LYS A 125 2.30 -12.99 -12.69
CA LYS A 125 2.20 -11.54 -12.54
C LYS A 125 3.53 -10.91 -12.94
N LEU A 126 3.52 -10.13 -14.02
CA LEU A 126 4.70 -9.41 -14.51
C LEU A 126 4.97 -8.14 -13.71
N VAL A 127 3.98 -7.27 -13.62
CA VAL A 127 4.14 -5.92 -13.05
C VAL A 127 2.92 -5.53 -12.24
N GLU A 128 3.16 -4.85 -11.12
CA GLU A 128 2.13 -4.20 -10.33
C GLU A 128 2.35 -2.68 -10.36
N LEU A 129 1.39 -1.97 -10.96
CA LEU A 129 1.40 -0.53 -11.12
C LEU A 129 0.50 0.10 -10.06
N ARG A 130 1.07 1.01 -9.27
CA ARG A 130 0.32 1.77 -8.27
C ARG A 130 -0.15 3.08 -8.85
N ARG A 131 -1.47 3.23 -8.99
CA ARG A 131 -2.12 4.49 -9.39
C ARG A 131 -2.07 5.51 -8.26
N GLY A 132 -2.41 5.09 -7.04
CA GLY A 132 -2.42 5.96 -5.87
C GLY A 132 -2.63 5.21 -4.56
N THR A 133 -2.71 5.95 -3.46
CA THR A 133 -3.07 5.41 -2.14
C THR A 133 -4.58 5.25 -2.01
N ASP A 134 -5.33 6.24 -2.51
CA ASP A 134 -6.77 6.28 -2.38
C ASP A 134 -7.47 5.40 -3.43
N PRO A 135 -8.52 4.66 -3.01
CA PRO A 135 -9.41 3.97 -3.93
C PRO A 135 -10.03 4.93 -4.94
N ALA A 136 -10.22 4.44 -6.15
CA ALA A 136 -10.83 5.18 -7.25
C ALA A 136 -11.54 4.25 -8.21
N THR A 137 -12.67 4.71 -8.75
CA THR A 137 -13.36 3.99 -9.81
C THR A 137 -12.60 4.20 -11.11
N LEU A 138 -12.09 3.11 -11.70
CA LEU A 138 -11.46 3.13 -13.01
C LEU A 138 -12.54 3.01 -14.10
N TYR A 139 -12.46 3.87 -15.11
CA TYR A 139 -13.39 3.82 -16.25
C TYR A 139 -12.83 2.99 -17.39
N CYS A 140 -11.55 3.19 -17.72
CA CYS A 140 -10.86 2.37 -18.71
C CYS A 140 -9.36 2.27 -18.44
N ILE A 141 -8.78 1.16 -18.88
CA ILE A 141 -7.34 0.94 -18.99
C ILE A 141 -7.05 0.52 -20.42
N ASN A 142 -5.96 1.01 -21.02
CA ASN A 142 -5.62 0.65 -22.39
C ASN A 142 -4.11 0.68 -22.60
N PHE A 143 -3.61 -0.25 -23.40
CA PHE A 143 -2.21 -0.26 -23.81
C PHE A 143 -1.95 0.76 -24.93
N SER A 144 -0.72 1.27 -24.99
CA SER A 144 -0.22 1.89 -26.21
C SER A 144 -0.01 0.83 -27.29
N HIS A 145 -0.06 1.25 -28.56
CA HIS A 145 0.06 0.33 -29.70
C HIS A 145 1.38 -0.48 -29.69
N ASP A 146 2.47 0.15 -29.23
CA ASP A 146 3.80 -0.45 -29.08
C ASP A 146 3.99 -1.20 -27.74
N SER A 147 2.95 -1.30 -26.92
CA SER A 147 2.97 -1.88 -25.56
C SER A 147 4.02 -1.26 -24.62
N SER A 148 4.54 -0.05 -24.90
CA SER A 148 5.50 0.63 -24.04
C SER A 148 4.84 1.33 -22.86
N PHE A 149 3.58 1.72 -22.99
CA PHE A 149 2.83 2.46 -21.98
C PHE A 149 1.46 1.86 -21.72
N LEU A 150 0.94 2.13 -20.53
CA LEU A 150 -0.44 1.83 -20.14
C LEU A 150 -1.10 3.11 -19.65
N CYS A 151 -2.25 3.46 -20.21
CA CYS A 151 -3.08 4.54 -19.71
C CYS A 151 -4.19 4.00 -18.81
N ALA A 152 -4.55 4.76 -17.78
CA ALA A 152 -5.63 4.46 -16.88
C ALA A 152 -6.41 5.74 -16.53
N SER A 153 -7.71 5.75 -16.83
CA SER A 153 -8.61 6.85 -16.50
C SER A 153 -9.45 6.50 -15.27
N SER A 154 -9.70 7.49 -14.41
CA SER A 154 -10.44 7.30 -13.16
C SER A 154 -11.23 8.53 -12.77
N ASP A 155 -12.10 8.38 -11.78
CA ASP A 155 -12.91 9.46 -11.17
C ASP A 155 -12.11 10.58 -10.48
N LYS A 156 -10.80 10.41 -10.28
CA LYS A 156 -9.94 11.42 -9.60
C LYS A 156 -9.56 12.62 -10.48
N GLY A 157 -10.21 12.81 -11.62
CA GLY A 157 -9.97 13.97 -12.51
C GLY A 157 -8.61 14.00 -13.21
N THR A 158 -7.81 12.93 -13.08
CA THR A 158 -6.49 12.81 -13.71
C THR A 158 -6.35 11.45 -14.40
N VAL A 159 -5.70 11.44 -15.56
CA VAL A 159 -5.32 10.21 -16.28
C VAL A 159 -3.90 9.83 -15.88
N HIS A 160 -3.69 8.56 -15.53
CA HIS A 160 -2.37 8.03 -15.21
C HIS A 160 -1.77 7.34 -16.43
N ILE A 161 -0.49 7.60 -16.69
CA ILE A 161 0.28 6.94 -17.74
C ILE A 161 1.46 6.23 -17.07
N PHE A 162 1.58 4.94 -17.31
CA PHE A 162 2.64 4.10 -16.75
C PHE A 162 3.56 3.61 -17.85
N ALA A 163 4.87 3.70 -17.62
CA ALA A 163 5.87 3.09 -18.49
C ALA A 163 6.02 1.60 -18.15
N LEU A 164 5.87 0.74 -19.16
CA LEU A 164 5.95 -0.71 -19.01
C LEU A 164 7.36 -1.26 -19.25
N LYS A 165 8.08 -0.71 -20.23
CA LYS A 165 9.48 -1.08 -20.53
C LYS A 165 10.43 -0.56 -19.44
N ASP A 166 10.38 0.76 -19.20
CA ASP A 166 11.19 1.41 -18.16
C ASP A 166 10.40 1.67 -16.89
N THR A 167 10.28 0.63 -16.05
CA THR A 167 9.60 0.72 -14.75
C THR A 167 10.25 1.69 -13.75
N ARG A 168 11.43 2.24 -14.08
CA ARG A 168 12.11 3.29 -13.30
C ARG A 168 11.46 4.66 -13.45
N LEU A 169 10.78 4.92 -14.57
CA LEU A 169 10.06 6.17 -14.82
C LEU A 169 8.79 6.27 -13.97
N ASN A 170 8.24 5.13 -13.55
CA ASN A 170 7.07 5.10 -12.68
C ASN A 170 7.48 5.54 -11.27
N ARG A 171 6.74 6.50 -10.71
CA ARG A 171 6.93 6.95 -9.32
C ARG A 171 6.73 5.77 -8.38
N ARG A 172 7.83 5.16 -7.95
CA ARG A 172 7.79 4.11 -6.92
C ARG A 172 7.48 4.78 -5.60
N SER A 173 6.37 4.40 -4.95
CA SER A 173 6.17 4.73 -3.54
C SER A 173 7.42 4.28 -2.81
N ALA A 174 8.12 5.22 -2.14
CA ALA A 174 9.37 4.94 -1.45
C ALA A 174 9.10 3.83 -0.42
N TYR A 175 9.41 2.59 -0.79
CA TYR A 175 9.32 1.48 0.12
C TYR A 175 10.39 1.74 1.16
N VAL A 176 9.96 2.01 2.40
CA VAL A 176 10.87 2.10 3.54
C VAL A 176 11.66 0.79 3.54
N ARG A 177 12.96 0.84 3.25
CA ARG A 177 13.83 -0.34 3.33
C ARG A 177 14.19 -0.49 4.79
N PRO A 178 13.48 -1.33 5.58
CA PRO A 178 13.58 -1.31 7.04
C PRO A 178 15.02 -1.57 7.49
N LEU A 179 15.73 -2.46 6.79
CA LEU A 179 17.12 -2.79 7.10
C LEU A 179 18.08 -1.62 6.85
N HIS A 180 17.90 -0.89 5.75
CA HIS A 180 18.71 0.30 5.46
C HIS A 180 18.41 1.44 6.44
N THR A 181 17.15 1.61 6.86
CA THR A 181 16.76 2.59 7.88
C THR A 181 17.27 2.24 9.28
N LEU A 182 17.36 0.94 9.63
CA LEU A 182 17.93 0.50 10.89
C LEU A 182 19.45 0.64 10.91
N LEU A 183 20.13 0.27 9.81
CA LEU A 183 21.58 0.42 9.68
C LEU A 183 21.99 1.90 9.76
N SER A 184 21.26 2.78 9.08
CA SER A 184 21.50 4.23 9.16
C SER A 184 21.22 4.80 10.55
N ALA A 185 20.14 4.37 11.22
CA ALA A 185 19.86 4.80 12.59
C ALA A 185 20.97 4.38 13.58
N LEU A 186 21.52 3.17 13.42
CA LEU A 186 22.65 2.69 14.21
C LEU A 186 23.90 3.55 14.00
N VAL A 187 24.25 3.86 12.74
CA VAL A 187 25.41 4.70 12.40
C VAL A 187 25.28 6.09 13.03
N VAL A 188 24.09 6.70 12.96
CA VAL A 188 23.83 8.02 13.57
C VAL A 188 23.93 7.96 15.09
N ALA A 189 23.39 6.92 15.73
CA ALA A 189 23.45 6.76 17.18
C ALA A 189 24.89 6.58 17.68
N VAL A 190 25.71 5.78 16.97
CA VAL A 190 27.13 5.59 17.29
C VAL A 190 27.90 6.90 17.08
N ALA A 191 27.68 7.62 15.97
CA ALA A 191 28.36 8.89 15.71
C ALA A 191 28.05 9.95 16.77
N LEU A 192 26.78 10.09 17.16
CA LEU A 192 26.37 11.00 18.23
C LEU A 192 26.92 10.56 19.58
N GLY A 193 26.92 9.27 19.89
CA GLY A 193 27.50 8.71 21.12
C GLY A 193 29.00 9.00 21.22
N VAL A 194 29.76 8.84 20.14
CA VAL A 194 31.19 9.16 20.07
C VAL A 194 31.43 10.66 20.24
N LEU A 195 30.61 11.52 19.64
CA LEU A 195 30.70 12.98 19.81
C LEU A 195 30.43 13.41 21.25
N VAL A 196 29.40 12.85 21.89
CA VAL A 196 29.08 13.12 23.30
C VAL A 196 30.18 12.62 24.21
N TRP A 197 30.66 11.39 24.00
CA TRP A 197 31.77 10.83 24.77
C TRP A 197 33.02 11.69 24.62
N ALA A 198 33.41 12.06 23.41
CA ALA A 198 34.56 12.94 23.15
C ALA A 198 34.41 14.32 23.80
N ALA A 199 33.19 14.87 23.83
CA ALA A 199 32.88 16.13 24.49
C ALA A 199 33.00 16.03 26.02
N GLU A 200 32.70 14.85 26.59
CA GLU A 200 32.92 14.58 28.00
C GLU A 200 34.38 14.29 28.33
N THR A 201 35.13 13.52 27.55
CA THR A 201 36.51 13.13 27.92
C THR A 201 37.51 14.28 27.81
N ARG A 202 37.31 15.22 26.87
CA ARG A 202 38.30 16.29 26.62
C ARG A 202 38.06 17.53 27.49
N ALA A 203 38.99 17.81 28.39
CA ALA A 203 38.96 18.99 29.26
C ALA A 203 38.89 20.34 28.51
N ALA A 204 39.43 20.39 27.28
CA ALA A 204 39.31 21.56 26.39
C ALA A 204 37.85 21.84 25.97
N VAL A 205 37.07 20.79 25.67
CA VAL A 205 35.66 20.91 25.29
C VAL A 205 34.80 21.31 26.48
N ARG A 206 35.11 20.80 27.68
CA ARG A 206 34.45 21.23 28.93
C ARG A 206 34.67 22.73 29.23
N ARG A 207 35.86 23.27 28.94
CA ARG A 207 36.17 24.70 29.07
C ARG A 207 35.46 25.56 28.02
N CYS A 208 35.39 25.09 26.78
CA CYS A 208 34.65 25.75 25.69
C CYS A 208 33.14 25.81 26.00
N ARG A 209 32.55 24.71 26.51
CA ARG A 209 31.13 24.65 26.90
C ARG A 209 30.77 25.64 28.02
N ARG A 210 31.72 25.95 28.92
CA ARG A 210 31.52 26.94 29.99
C ARG A 210 31.67 28.38 29.53
N SER A 211 32.54 28.64 28.55
CA SER A 211 32.79 29.99 28.02
C SER A 211 31.75 30.40 26.97
N HIS A 212 31.34 29.49 26.09
CA HIS A 212 30.38 29.78 25.01
C HIS A 212 29.36 28.63 24.84
N PRO A 213 28.36 28.52 25.72
CA PRO A 213 27.40 27.42 25.71
C PRO A 213 26.55 27.37 24.42
N ALA A 214 26.16 28.53 23.87
CA ALA A 214 25.36 28.61 22.65
C ALA A 214 26.13 28.16 21.40
N ALA A 215 27.42 28.49 21.30
CA ALA A 215 28.27 28.10 20.16
C ALA A 215 28.53 26.59 20.14
N CYS A 216 28.74 25.97 21.31
CA CYS A 216 28.84 24.51 21.42
C CYS A 216 27.54 23.80 21.01
N LEU A 217 26.39 24.32 21.42
CA LEU A 217 25.09 23.76 21.02
C LEU A 217 24.88 23.86 19.50
N ALA A 218 25.20 25.01 18.92
CA ALA A 218 25.12 25.23 17.48
C ALA A 218 26.05 24.29 16.68
N ALA A 219 27.27 24.05 17.17
CA ALA A 219 28.21 23.12 16.53
C ALA A 219 27.72 21.66 16.55
N VAL A 220 27.15 21.20 17.68
CA VAL A 220 26.57 19.85 17.78
C VAL A 220 25.36 19.70 16.85
N LEU A 221 24.48 20.71 16.80
CA LEU A 221 23.34 20.73 15.89
C LEU A 221 23.78 20.74 14.41
N ALA A 222 24.79 21.54 14.06
CA ALA A 222 25.32 21.61 12.69
C ALA A 222 25.93 20.27 12.24
N VAL A 223 26.70 19.60 13.10
CA VAL A 223 27.27 18.27 12.81
C VAL A 223 26.16 17.22 12.71
N GLY A 224 25.15 17.27 13.57
CA GLY A 224 23.98 16.39 13.49
C GLY A 224 23.19 16.57 12.18
N LEU A 225 22.97 17.82 11.77
CA LEU A 225 22.30 18.15 10.50
C LEU A 225 23.12 17.75 9.27
N LEU A 226 24.45 17.88 9.32
CA LEU A 226 25.35 17.42 8.26
C LEU A 226 25.28 15.89 8.10
N VAL A 227 25.33 15.14 9.21
CA VAL A 227 25.22 13.68 9.18
C VAL A 227 23.86 13.24 8.62
N LEU A 228 22.77 13.92 8.98
CA LEU A 228 21.44 13.68 8.42
C LEU A 228 21.36 13.92 6.91
N TRP A 229 22.00 14.99 6.43
CA TRP A 229 22.07 15.29 5.00
C TRP A 229 22.81 14.20 4.21
N VAL A 230 23.92 13.70 4.75
CA VAL A 230 24.72 12.63 4.11
C VAL A 230 24.01 11.28 4.13
N VAL A 231 23.26 10.95 5.19
CA VAL A 231 22.63 9.63 5.38
C VAL A 231 21.29 9.49 4.64
N GLY A 232 20.70 10.60 4.18
CA GLY A 232 19.64 10.59 3.17
C GLY A 232 18.38 9.81 3.56
N GLY A 233 17.55 10.35 4.46
CA GLY A 233 16.22 9.79 4.70
C GLY A 233 15.35 10.56 5.70
N ALA A 234 14.12 10.90 5.33
CA ALA A 234 13.15 11.47 6.26
C ALA A 234 12.77 10.48 7.39
N CYS A 235 12.79 9.17 7.11
CA CYS A 235 12.49 8.14 8.10
C CYS A 235 13.63 7.94 9.12
N THR A 236 14.88 8.21 8.75
CA THR A 236 16.03 8.13 9.69
C THR A 236 15.96 9.27 10.69
N PHE A 237 15.57 10.48 10.25
CA PHE A 237 15.31 11.61 11.15
C PHE A 237 14.25 11.31 12.22
N LEU A 238 13.10 10.74 11.82
CA LEU A 238 12.03 10.37 12.75
C LEU A 238 12.46 9.30 13.76
N LEU A 239 13.20 8.27 13.33
CA LEU A 239 13.66 7.21 14.25
C LEU A 239 14.83 7.65 15.13
N SER A 240 15.78 8.43 14.61
CA SER A 240 17.00 8.82 15.32
C SER A 240 16.84 10.02 16.26
N ILE A 241 15.98 10.99 15.94
CA ILE A 241 15.78 12.18 16.77
C ILE A 241 14.41 12.16 17.46
N ALA A 242 13.32 11.92 16.71
CA ALA A 242 11.99 11.94 17.31
C ALA A 242 11.74 10.74 18.24
N GLY A 243 12.33 9.57 17.95
CA GLY A 243 12.26 8.38 18.79
C GLY A 243 12.77 8.60 20.22
N PRO A 244 14.03 9.02 20.43
CA PRO A 244 14.57 9.31 21.76
C PRO A 244 13.81 10.43 22.48
N VAL A 245 13.42 11.50 21.78
CA VAL A 245 12.62 12.59 22.36
C VAL A 245 11.25 12.07 22.83
N LEU A 246 10.58 11.23 22.05
CA LEU A 246 9.33 10.59 22.43
C LEU A 246 9.53 9.67 23.64
N LEU A 247 10.63 8.93 23.69
CA LEU A 247 10.97 8.04 24.81
C LEU A 247 11.25 8.84 26.09
N ILE A 248 11.94 9.99 25.98
CA ILE A 248 12.15 10.93 27.08
C ILE A 248 10.81 11.52 27.54
N LEU A 249 9.93 11.92 26.61
CA LEU A 249 8.60 12.45 26.94
C LEU A 249 7.71 11.37 27.59
N VAL A 250 7.77 10.12 27.12
CA VAL A 250 7.07 8.98 27.71
C VAL A 250 7.62 8.71 29.11
N HIS A 251 8.94 8.67 29.29
CA HIS A 251 9.57 8.51 30.60
C HIS A 251 9.20 9.66 31.56
N ALA A 252 9.21 10.91 31.09
CA ALA A 252 8.79 12.07 31.86
C ALA A 252 7.29 12.04 32.21
N SER A 253 6.45 11.60 31.28
CA SER A 253 5.00 11.44 31.50
C SER A 253 4.67 10.32 32.49
N LEU A 254 5.47 9.25 32.49
CA LEU A 254 5.37 8.14 33.45
C LEU A 254 5.92 8.54 34.82
N ARG A 255 6.89 9.45 34.88
CA ARG A 255 7.40 10.04 36.13
C ARG A 255 6.41 11.01 36.79
N LEU A 256 5.40 11.50 36.05
CA LEU A 256 4.38 12.46 36.52
C LEU A 256 3.03 11.83 36.95
N ARG A 257 2.95 10.51 37.17
CA ARG A 257 1.84 9.89 37.93
C ARG A 257 2.31 9.72 39.38
N ASN A 258 2.15 10.67 40.30
CA ASN A 258 0.88 11.02 40.97
C ASN A 258 -0.12 9.85 41.19
N LEU A 259 0.32 8.59 41.09
CA LEU A 259 -0.49 7.43 41.49
C LEU A 259 -0.31 7.14 42.97
N LYS A 260 0.92 7.19 43.49
CA LYS A 260 1.20 6.99 44.91
C LYS A 260 0.52 8.07 45.77
N ASN A 261 0.74 9.35 45.44
CA ASN A 261 0.10 10.47 46.13
C ASN A 261 -1.44 10.49 46.01
N LYS A 262 -2.02 9.91 44.95
CA LYS A 262 -3.47 9.83 44.74
C LYS A 262 -4.09 8.61 45.42
N ILE A 263 -3.32 7.54 45.60
CA ILE A 263 -3.70 6.36 46.40
C ILE A 263 -3.64 6.72 47.88
N ASP A 264 -2.56 7.35 48.34
CA ASP A 264 -2.37 7.77 49.73
C ASP A 264 -3.47 8.78 50.15
N ASN A 265 -3.76 9.80 49.34
CA ASN A 265 -4.89 10.73 49.58
C ASN A 265 -6.27 10.04 49.56
N LYS A 266 -6.46 9.00 48.75
CA LYS A 266 -7.75 8.28 48.70
C LYS A 266 -7.93 7.41 49.94
N ILE A 267 -6.86 6.78 50.41
CA ILE A 267 -6.84 5.98 51.64
C ILE A 267 -7.13 6.87 52.85
N GLU A 268 -6.57 8.08 52.90
CA GLU A 268 -6.89 9.09 53.91
C GLU A 268 -8.34 9.58 53.80
N SER A 269 -8.86 9.82 52.58
CA SER A 269 -10.25 10.26 52.36
C SER A 269 -11.32 9.22 52.73
N ILE A 270 -10.95 7.93 52.73
CA ILE A 270 -11.81 6.81 53.12
C ILE A 270 -11.77 6.58 54.65
N GLY A 271 -10.95 7.34 55.38
CA GLY A 271 -10.90 7.31 56.85
C GLY A 271 -10.26 6.07 57.44
N LEU A 272 -9.44 5.34 56.66
CA LEU A 272 -8.77 4.14 57.13
C LEU A 272 -7.56 4.54 58.00
N LYS A 273 -7.78 4.67 59.32
CA LYS A 273 -6.74 5.05 60.30
C LYS A 273 -5.57 4.06 60.46
N ARG A 274 -5.58 2.91 59.76
CA ARG A 274 -4.52 1.90 59.88
C ARG A 274 -3.94 1.57 58.51
N THR A 275 -2.61 1.62 58.42
CA THR A 275 -1.86 1.25 57.22
C THR A 275 -2.08 -0.25 56.93
N PRO A 276 -2.04 -0.68 55.67
CA PRO A 276 -2.23 -2.09 55.29
C PRO A 276 -1.20 -3.02 55.96
N MET A 277 -0.01 -2.50 56.32
CA MET A 277 0.98 -3.23 57.09
C MET A 277 0.51 -3.52 58.53
N GLY A 278 -0.25 -2.61 59.15
CA GLY A 278 -0.86 -2.82 60.47
C GLY A 278 -1.93 -3.93 60.46
N LEU A 279 -2.78 -3.95 59.43
CA LEU A 279 -3.77 -5.03 59.23
C LEU A 279 -3.09 -6.40 58.97
N LEU A 280 -1.93 -6.39 58.32
CA LEU A 280 -1.18 -7.61 58.00
C LEU A 280 -0.42 -8.16 59.22
N LEU A 281 0.10 -7.28 60.10
CA LEU A 281 0.69 -7.66 61.39
C LEU A 281 -0.36 -8.21 62.37
N GLU A 282 -1.58 -7.65 62.35
CA GLU A 282 -2.73 -8.12 63.13
C GLU A 282 -3.23 -9.48 62.62
N ALA A 283 -3.28 -9.68 61.30
CA ALA A 283 -3.58 -11.00 60.70
C ALA A 283 -2.50 -12.05 60.98
N LEU A 284 -1.26 -11.64 61.27
CA LEU A 284 -0.16 -12.50 61.70
C LEU A 284 -0.10 -12.70 63.23
N GLY A 285 -1.06 -12.17 63.97
CA GLY A 285 -1.19 -12.36 65.42
C GLY A 285 -0.12 -11.66 66.25
N GLN A 286 0.62 -10.72 65.67
CA GLN A 286 1.56 -9.88 66.43
C GLN A 286 0.81 -8.65 66.93
N GLU A 287 0.12 -8.77 68.06
CA GLU A 287 -0.36 -7.60 68.78
C GLU A 287 0.85 -6.82 69.30
N GLN A 288 0.95 -5.56 68.86
CA GLN A 288 1.86 -4.61 69.45
C GLN A 288 1.14 -4.01 70.64
N GLU A 289 1.47 -4.47 71.86
CA GLU A 289 0.99 -3.87 73.11
C GLU A 289 1.21 -2.36 73.04
N ALA A 290 0.12 -1.62 72.88
CA ALA A 290 0.13 -0.18 72.91
C ALA A 290 0.27 0.25 74.38
N GLY A 291 1.47 0.71 74.74
CA GLY A 291 1.66 1.50 75.96
C GLY A 291 0.73 2.71 75.96
N SER A 292 0.18 3.02 77.13
CA SER A 292 -0.61 4.23 77.40
C SER A 292 0.14 5.51 77.07
#